data_AF-A0A917YSD6-F1
#
_entry.id   AF-A0A917YSD6-F1
#
_cell.length_a   1.000
_cell.length_b   1.000
_cell.length_c   1.000
_cell.angle_alpha   90.00
_cell.angle_beta   90.00
_cell.angle_gamma   90.00
#
_symmetry.space_group_name_H-M   'P 1'
#
loop_
_entity.id
_entity.type
_entity.pdbx_description
1 polymer ?
#
loop_
_entity_poly.entity_id
_entity_poly.type
_entity_poly.pdbx_seq_one_letter_code
_entity_poly.pdbx_strand_id
1 'polypeptide(L)'
;MPGPRQPPWTPPHRTVPLDYLDGDTSDVLRGYRYELLVECRERYIHRKSVTPFTGRLGGYGFVIQGGDFYDKNTVTLWTTRRTWQTFRLKAGSVRYRTLMDLPAYGELLQAVEADYPPGSLTYELTAALAQILQLWAGAKDDGLNHLDLRPVDEVVAARLNHFVKAWLDKESDQENT
;
A
#
# COMPACT_ATOMS: atom_id res chain seq x y z
N MET A 1 -7.50 -16.27 -28.67
CA MET A 1 -6.16 -16.29 -28.03
C MET A 1 -6.34 -15.87 -26.58
N PRO A 2 -5.78 -16.58 -25.60
CA PRO A 2 -5.75 -16.07 -24.22
C PRO A 2 -4.99 -14.74 -24.22
N GLY A 3 -5.60 -13.70 -23.65
CA GLY A 3 -4.98 -12.38 -23.53
C GLY A 3 -3.69 -12.42 -22.68
N PRO A 4 -2.87 -11.37 -22.71
CA PRO A 4 -1.67 -11.30 -21.88
C PRO A 4 -2.04 -11.49 -20.42
N ARG A 5 -1.37 -12.44 -19.75
CA ARG A 5 -1.62 -12.77 -18.34
C ARG A 5 -1.39 -11.51 -17.51
N GLN A 6 -2.43 -11.08 -16.80
CA GLN A 6 -2.35 -9.94 -15.89
C GLN A 6 -1.33 -10.26 -14.76
N PRO A 7 -0.32 -9.39 -14.53
CA PRO A 7 0.51 -9.41 -13.34
C PRO A 7 -0.34 -9.18 -12.09
N PRO A 8 0.12 -9.57 -10.89
CA PRO A 8 -0.54 -9.30 -9.62
C PRO A 8 -1.18 -7.92 -9.57
N TRP A 9 -2.46 -7.82 -9.23
CA TRP A 9 -3.19 -6.56 -9.43
C TRP A 9 -3.01 -5.56 -8.29
N THR A 10 -2.43 -5.97 -7.16
CA THR A 10 -2.15 -5.07 -6.04
C THR A 10 -1.10 -4.08 -6.49
N PRO A 11 -1.46 -2.79 -6.71
CA PRO A 11 -0.54 -1.82 -7.25
C PRO A 11 0.60 -1.59 -6.22
N PRO A 12 1.88 -1.89 -6.56
CA PRO A 12 2.98 -1.71 -5.61
C PRO A 12 3.15 -0.23 -5.22
N HIS A 13 2.95 0.68 -6.17
CA HIS A 13 3.05 2.11 -5.91
C HIS A 13 1.68 2.76 -5.81
N ARG A 14 1.50 3.61 -4.78
CA ARG A 14 0.33 4.50 -4.62
C ARG A 14 0.21 5.49 -5.79
N THR A 15 1.35 5.89 -6.35
CA THR A 15 1.45 6.82 -7.47
C THR A 15 2.68 6.46 -8.29
N VAL A 16 2.55 6.41 -9.61
CA VAL A 16 3.65 6.05 -10.52
C VAL A 16 4.44 7.30 -10.90
N PRO A 17 5.75 7.36 -10.59
CA PRO A 17 6.57 8.51 -10.95
C PRO A 17 7.17 8.33 -12.35
N LEU A 18 6.43 8.70 -13.41
CA LEU A 18 6.82 8.40 -14.79
C LEU A 18 8.20 8.95 -15.19
N ASP A 19 8.61 10.12 -14.68
CA ASP A 19 9.92 10.70 -15.02
C ASP A 19 11.09 9.98 -14.33
N TYR A 20 10.79 9.23 -13.27
CA TYR A 20 11.76 8.43 -12.54
C TYR A 20 11.84 6.99 -13.06
N LEU A 21 11.13 6.67 -14.15
CA LEU A 21 11.32 5.42 -14.86
C LEU A 21 12.50 5.51 -15.82
N ASP A 22 13.31 4.45 -15.86
CA ASP A 22 14.35 4.22 -16.84
C ASP A 22 13.73 3.63 -18.12
N GLY A 23 13.88 4.36 -19.22
CA GLY A 23 13.35 4.00 -20.53
C GLY A 23 12.38 5.03 -21.09
N ASP A 24 11.92 4.78 -22.32
CA ASP A 24 10.90 5.60 -22.95
C ASP A 24 9.50 5.20 -22.46
N THR A 25 8.79 6.15 -21.86
CA THR A 25 7.43 5.96 -21.34
C THR A 25 6.35 6.48 -22.30
N SER A 26 6.71 6.91 -23.50
CA SER A 26 5.79 7.44 -24.52
C SER A 26 4.67 6.45 -24.86
N ASP A 27 4.99 5.16 -24.91
CA ASP A 27 4.07 4.07 -25.21
C ASP A 27 3.23 3.61 -24.00
N VAL A 28 3.41 4.20 -22.81
CA VAL A 28 2.57 3.89 -21.64
C VAL A 28 1.16 4.44 -21.86
N LEU A 29 0.14 3.61 -21.67
CA LEU A 29 -1.24 4.06 -21.77
C LEU A 29 -1.57 5.01 -20.60
N ARG A 30 -1.97 6.23 -20.93
CA ARG A 30 -2.33 7.30 -20.00
C ARG A 30 -3.71 7.83 -20.36
N GLY A 31 -4.47 8.25 -19.35
CA GLY A 31 -5.76 8.89 -19.58
C GLY A 31 -6.48 9.23 -18.29
N TYR A 32 -7.75 9.56 -18.42
CA TYR A 32 -8.64 9.71 -17.28
C TYR A 32 -9.01 8.34 -16.69
N ARG A 33 -9.38 8.33 -15.41
CA ARG A 33 -9.73 7.08 -14.71
C ARG A 33 -10.84 6.31 -15.41
N TYR A 34 -11.85 7.00 -15.95
CA TYR A 34 -12.97 6.34 -16.63
C TYR A 34 -12.56 5.66 -17.94
N GLU A 35 -11.61 6.24 -18.69
CA GLU A 35 -11.09 5.68 -19.95
C GLU A 35 -10.30 4.39 -19.68
N LEU A 36 -9.45 4.42 -18.66
CA LEU A 36 -8.66 3.25 -18.29
C LEU A 36 -9.51 2.15 -17.66
N LEU A 37 -10.62 2.47 -17.00
CA LEU A 37 -11.58 1.48 -16.52
C LEU A 37 -12.30 0.76 -17.67
N VAL A 38 -12.53 1.43 -18.80
CA VAL A 38 -13.06 0.79 -20.02
C VAL A 38 -12.03 -0.19 -20.58
N GLU A 39 -10.78 0.24 -20.75
CA GLU A 39 -9.69 -0.66 -21.19
C GLU A 39 -9.54 -1.86 -20.24
N CYS A 40 -9.59 -1.62 -18.92
CA CYS A 40 -9.55 -2.70 -17.93
C CYS A 40 -10.66 -3.73 -18.13
N ARG A 41 -11.90 -3.27 -18.39
CA ARG A 41 -13.05 -4.15 -18.65
C ARG A 41 -12.88 -4.95 -19.94
N GLU A 42 -12.45 -4.31 -21.02
CA GLU A 42 -12.25 -4.95 -22.32
C GLU A 42 -11.12 -6.00 -22.30
N ARG A 43 -10.14 -5.80 -21.42
CA ARG A 43 -8.92 -6.63 -21.35
C ARG A 43 -8.88 -7.56 -20.15
N TYR A 44 -9.97 -7.67 -19.39
CA TYR A 44 -10.05 -8.46 -18.17
C TYR A 44 -8.94 -8.11 -17.16
N ILE A 45 -8.54 -6.83 -17.12
CA ILE A 45 -7.58 -6.30 -16.16
C ILE A 45 -8.36 -5.81 -14.94
N HIS A 46 -7.92 -6.19 -13.75
CA HIS A 46 -8.54 -5.76 -12.51
C HIS A 46 -8.56 -4.22 -12.36
N ARG A 47 -9.73 -3.65 -12.03
CA ARG A 47 -9.95 -2.20 -11.92
C ARG A 47 -8.98 -1.46 -10.97
N LYS A 48 -8.43 -2.17 -9.97
CA LYS A 48 -7.47 -1.60 -9.01
C LYS A 48 -6.10 -1.33 -9.61
N SER A 49 -5.79 -1.90 -10.78
CA SER A 49 -4.58 -1.59 -11.51
C SER A 49 -4.56 -0.13 -12.00
N VAL A 50 -5.69 0.58 -12.00
CA VAL A 50 -5.74 2.00 -12.38
C VAL A 50 -5.16 2.89 -11.26
N THR A 51 -3.92 3.32 -11.45
CA THR A 51 -3.09 4.04 -10.48
C THR A 51 -2.82 5.47 -10.98
N PRO A 52 -2.89 6.49 -10.12
CA PRO A 52 -2.48 7.84 -10.51
C PRO A 52 -0.98 7.89 -10.85
N PHE A 53 -0.60 8.79 -11.74
CA PHE A 53 0.82 9.06 -12.03
C PHE A 53 1.16 10.53 -11.78
N THR A 54 2.45 10.79 -11.59
CA THR A 54 3.01 12.16 -11.50
C THR A 54 4.06 12.36 -12.58
N GLY A 55 3.97 13.49 -13.28
CA GLY A 55 4.97 13.99 -14.23
C GLY A 55 5.58 15.33 -13.81
N ARG A 56 6.84 15.60 -14.18
CA ARG A 56 7.66 16.76 -13.78
C ARG A 56 7.08 18.10 -14.25
N LEU A 57 6.27 18.06 -15.31
CA LEU A 57 5.59 19.23 -15.90
C LEU A 57 4.14 19.40 -15.39
N GLY A 58 3.79 18.81 -14.25
CA GLY A 58 2.43 18.89 -13.71
C GLY A 58 1.44 17.98 -14.45
N GLY A 59 1.93 17.01 -15.22
CA GLY A 59 1.09 15.98 -15.83
C GLY A 59 0.40 15.16 -14.74
N TYR A 60 -0.93 15.25 -14.70
CA TYR A 60 -1.78 14.54 -13.76
C TYR A 60 -2.76 13.66 -14.54
N GLY A 61 -2.87 12.40 -14.14
CA GLY A 61 -3.74 11.43 -14.80
C GLY A 61 -3.56 10.04 -14.20
N PHE A 62 -4.02 9.03 -14.93
CA PHE A 62 -3.92 7.64 -14.49
C PHE A 62 -3.14 6.81 -15.50
N VAL A 63 -2.59 5.70 -15.02
CA VAL A 63 -1.98 4.61 -15.78
C VAL A 63 -2.53 3.28 -15.26
N ILE A 64 -2.30 2.20 -15.99
CA ILE A 64 -2.61 0.85 -15.51
C ILE A 64 -1.30 0.19 -15.06
N GLN A 65 -1.17 -0.05 -13.76
CA GLN A 65 -0.03 -0.69 -13.11
C GLN A 65 -0.34 -2.16 -12.80
N GLY A 66 0.56 -3.04 -13.20
CA GLY A 66 0.69 -4.40 -12.68
C GLY A 66 1.70 -4.42 -11.53
N GLY A 67 1.53 -5.37 -10.62
CA GLY A 67 2.51 -5.70 -9.61
C GLY A 67 3.54 -6.68 -10.12
N ASP A 68 4.75 -6.59 -9.60
CA ASP A 68 5.69 -7.70 -9.55
C ASP A 68 5.95 -7.97 -8.07
N PHE A 69 5.74 -9.22 -7.63
CA PHE A 69 5.89 -9.58 -6.22
C PHE A 69 7.35 -9.48 -5.74
N TYR A 70 8.33 -9.48 -6.66
CA TYR A 70 9.72 -9.74 -6.31
C TYR A 70 10.67 -8.54 -6.44
N ASP A 71 10.38 -7.54 -7.28
CA ASP A 71 11.29 -6.40 -7.49
C ASP A 71 10.64 -5.03 -7.24
N LYS A 72 10.85 -4.52 -6.01
CA LYS A 72 10.43 -3.18 -5.55
C LYS A 72 11.08 -2.02 -6.31
N ASN A 73 12.09 -2.27 -7.14
CA ASN A 73 12.75 -1.26 -7.97
C ASN A 73 12.21 -1.24 -9.40
N THR A 74 11.11 -1.94 -9.67
CA THR A 74 10.48 -1.96 -10.99
C THR A 74 9.00 -1.60 -10.92
N VAL A 75 8.49 -1.07 -12.03
CA VAL A 75 7.08 -0.79 -12.24
C VAL A 75 6.65 -1.43 -13.54
N THR A 76 5.64 -2.28 -13.49
CA THR A 76 5.05 -2.89 -14.69
C THR A 76 3.82 -2.10 -15.11
N LEU A 77 3.80 -1.58 -16.33
CA LEU A 77 2.74 -0.71 -16.84
C LEU A 77 2.13 -1.28 -18.11
N TRP A 78 0.83 -1.00 -18.31
CA TRP A 78 0.13 -1.30 -19.55
C TRP A 78 0.46 -0.27 -20.62
N THR A 79 0.74 -0.74 -21.83
CA THR A 79 1.11 0.11 -22.96
C THR A 79 -0.07 0.35 -23.91
N THR A 80 0.05 1.36 -24.78
CA THR A 80 -0.88 1.62 -25.90
C THR A 80 -0.94 0.46 -26.88
N ARG A 81 0.13 -0.36 -26.95
CA ARG A 81 0.20 -1.60 -27.72
C ARG A 81 -0.50 -2.78 -27.04
N ARG A 82 -1.14 -2.56 -25.89
CA ARG A 82 -1.90 -3.56 -25.13
C ARG A 82 -1.03 -4.72 -24.65
N THR A 83 0.16 -4.37 -24.18
CA THR A 83 1.13 -5.28 -23.57
C THR A 83 1.58 -4.74 -22.23
N TRP A 84 2.09 -5.62 -21.37
CA TRP A 84 2.78 -5.23 -20.14
C TRP A 84 4.24 -4.92 -20.44
N GLN A 85 4.73 -3.79 -19.95
CA GLN A 85 6.13 -3.41 -20.03
C GLN A 85 6.65 -3.04 -18.65
N THR A 86 7.78 -3.62 -18.27
CA THR A 86 8.43 -3.39 -16.97
C THR A 86 9.53 -2.35 -17.12
N PHE A 87 9.48 -1.34 -16.26
CA PHE A 87 10.42 -0.24 -16.20
C PHE A 87 11.19 -0.30 -14.88
N ARG A 88 12.49 0.04 -14.90
CA ARG A 88 13.27 0.21 -13.67
C ARG A 88 13.09 1.62 -13.12
N LEU A 89 13.16 1.77 -11.81
CA LEU A 89 13.19 3.08 -11.16
C LEU A 89 14.63 3.62 -11.12
N LYS A 90 14.80 4.89 -11.50
CA LYS A 90 16.08 5.63 -11.43
C LYS A 90 16.63 5.66 -10.00
N ALA A 91 17.95 5.64 -9.88
CA ALA A 91 18.66 5.87 -8.61
C ALA A 91 18.21 7.22 -7.99
N GLY A 92 17.89 7.22 -6.69
CA GLY A 92 17.37 8.40 -5.98
C GLY A 92 15.83 8.49 -5.88
N SER A 93 15.11 7.54 -6.48
CA SER A 93 13.65 7.35 -6.31
C SER A 93 13.24 6.80 -4.93
N VAL A 94 14.12 6.85 -3.92
CA VAL A 94 13.90 6.34 -2.55
C VAL A 94 12.63 6.92 -1.90
N ARG A 95 12.22 8.13 -2.29
CA ARG A 95 10.96 8.77 -1.85
C ARG A 95 9.69 8.15 -2.46
N TYR A 96 9.86 7.36 -3.52
CA TYR A 96 8.83 6.60 -4.22
C TYR A 96 8.96 5.09 -3.99
N ARG A 97 9.87 4.67 -3.10
CA ARG A 97 9.92 3.27 -2.65
C ARG A 97 8.51 2.89 -2.25
N THR A 98 8.07 1.79 -2.86
CA THR A 98 6.93 0.98 -2.46
C THR A 98 6.76 1.11 -0.96
N LEU A 99 5.59 1.58 -0.49
CA LEU A 99 5.17 1.30 0.88
C LEU A 99 5.47 -0.19 1.07
N MET A 100 6.33 -0.52 2.03
CA MET A 100 6.76 -1.89 2.27
C MET A 100 5.52 -2.81 2.24
N ASP A 101 5.65 -3.91 1.52
CA ASP A 101 4.54 -4.82 1.23
C ASP A 101 3.83 -5.24 2.53
N LEU A 102 2.50 -5.14 2.56
CA LEU A 102 1.69 -5.38 3.75
C LEU A 102 1.93 -6.79 4.37
N PRO A 103 2.10 -7.88 3.58
CA PRO A 103 2.51 -9.18 4.10
C PRO A 103 3.88 -9.17 4.79
N ALA A 104 4.87 -8.44 4.25
CA ALA A 104 6.19 -8.34 4.88
C ALA A 104 6.15 -7.59 6.21
N TYR A 105 5.23 -6.64 6.38
CA TYR A 105 4.94 -6.05 7.69
C TYR A 105 4.28 -7.05 8.63
N GLY A 106 3.38 -7.89 8.14
CA GLY A 106 2.77 -8.96 8.93
C GLY A 106 3.83 -9.93 9.49
N GLU A 107 4.76 -10.36 8.65
CA GLU A 107 5.87 -11.23 9.06
C GLU A 107 6.81 -10.55 10.08
N LEU A 108 7.16 -9.28 9.86
CA LEU A 108 7.96 -8.51 10.80
C LEU A 108 7.27 -8.36 12.16
N LEU A 109 5.99 -8.01 12.16
CA LEU A 109 5.22 -7.83 13.39
C LEU A 109 5.05 -9.16 14.14
N GLN A 110 4.85 -10.28 13.43
CA GLN A 110 4.85 -11.61 14.04
C GLN A 110 6.20 -11.99 14.64
N ALA A 111 7.31 -11.65 13.98
CA ALA A 111 8.64 -11.90 14.51
C ALA A 111 8.88 -11.10 15.80
N VAL A 112 8.48 -9.82 15.83
CA VAL A 112 8.56 -9.00 17.04
C VAL A 112 7.62 -9.56 18.13
N GLU A 113 6.38 -9.94 17.81
CA GLU A 113 5.47 -10.56 18.78
C GLU A 113 6.08 -11.80 19.44
N ALA A 114 6.80 -12.62 18.69
CA ALA A 114 7.43 -13.84 19.21
C ALA A 114 8.54 -13.58 20.24
N ASP A 115 9.16 -12.40 20.21
CA ASP A 115 10.23 -11.99 21.12
C ASP A 115 9.72 -11.47 22.48
N TYR A 116 8.42 -11.19 22.59
CA TYR A 116 7.83 -10.60 23.80
C TYR A 116 6.74 -11.50 24.41
N PRO A 117 6.60 -11.52 25.76
CA PRO A 117 5.53 -12.26 26.40
C PRO A 117 4.14 -11.75 25.98
N PRO A 118 3.15 -12.65 25.81
CA PRO A 118 1.75 -12.27 25.61
C PRO A 118 1.27 -11.34 26.72
N GLY A 119 0.54 -10.28 26.36
CA GLY A 119 0.05 -9.26 27.30
C GLY A 119 1.11 -8.26 27.78
N SER A 120 2.32 -8.26 27.22
CA SER A 120 3.24 -7.13 27.36
C SER A 120 2.81 -5.96 26.47
N LEU A 121 3.20 -4.74 26.82
CA LEU A 121 2.86 -3.55 26.03
C LEU A 121 3.34 -3.68 24.58
N THR A 122 4.57 -4.16 24.38
CA THR A 122 5.13 -4.35 23.04
C THR A 122 4.34 -5.37 22.24
N TYR A 123 3.99 -6.51 22.84
CA TYR A 123 3.17 -7.55 22.21
C TYR A 123 1.79 -7.02 21.78
N GLU A 124 1.10 -6.29 22.65
CA GLU A 124 -0.21 -5.74 22.34
C GLU A 124 -0.14 -4.60 21.31
N LEU A 125 0.96 -3.83 21.29
CA LEU A 125 1.18 -2.78 20.31
C LEU A 125 1.46 -3.35 18.91
N THR A 126 2.26 -4.40 18.80
CA THR A 126 2.49 -5.09 17.52
C THR A 126 1.21 -5.76 17.01
N ALA A 127 0.41 -6.36 17.89
CA ALA A 127 -0.86 -6.98 17.54
C ALA A 127 -1.91 -5.94 17.08
N ALA A 128 -1.96 -4.79 17.75
CA ALA A 128 -2.80 -3.67 17.33
C ALA A 128 -2.37 -3.14 15.95
N LEU A 129 -1.07 -2.95 15.71
CA LEU A 129 -0.54 -2.52 14.42
C LEU A 129 -0.88 -3.52 13.31
N ALA A 130 -0.76 -4.83 13.57
CA ALA A 130 -1.10 -5.86 12.60
C ALA A 130 -2.58 -5.80 12.20
N GLN A 131 -3.49 -5.62 13.16
CA GLN A 131 -4.92 -5.46 12.90
C GLN A 131 -5.25 -4.16 12.13
N ILE A 132 -4.58 -3.05 12.47
CA ILE A 132 -4.74 -1.79 11.72
C ILE A 132 -4.28 -1.95 10.26
N LEU A 133 -3.18 -2.68 10.03
CA LEU A 133 -2.71 -2.98 8.67
C LEU A 133 -3.70 -3.85 7.90
N GLN A 134 -4.38 -4.79 8.55
CA GLN A 134 -5.47 -5.58 7.94
C GLN A 134 -6.67 -4.71 7.58
N LEU A 135 -7.07 -3.79 8.45
CA LEU A 135 -8.13 -2.81 8.14
C LEU A 135 -7.74 -1.94 6.94
N TRP A 136 -6.48 -1.50 6.87
CA TRP A 136 -5.96 -0.75 5.74
C TRP A 136 -5.92 -1.58 4.45
N ALA A 137 -5.51 -2.84 4.53
CA ALA A 137 -5.52 -3.77 3.40
C ALA A 137 -6.95 -3.97 2.88
N GLY A 138 -7.93 -4.20 3.77
CA GLY A 138 -9.34 -4.32 3.43
C GLY A 138 -9.91 -3.06 2.78
N ALA A 139 -9.66 -1.89 3.35
CA ALA A 139 -10.11 -0.62 2.78
C ALA A 139 -9.49 -0.38 1.38
N LYS A 140 -8.21 -0.71 1.21
CA LYS A 140 -7.55 -0.70 -0.10
C LYS A 140 -8.18 -1.72 -1.05
N ASP A 141 -8.60 -2.85 -0.52
CA ASP A 141 -9.29 -3.87 -1.30
C ASP A 141 -10.69 -3.46 -1.77
N ASP A 142 -11.30 -2.52 -1.07
CA ASP A 142 -12.56 -1.90 -1.51
C ASP A 142 -12.34 -0.67 -2.40
N GLY A 143 -11.08 -0.30 -2.65
CA GLY A 143 -10.69 0.85 -3.48
C GLY A 143 -10.76 2.19 -2.75
N LEU A 144 -10.85 2.16 -1.42
CA LEU A 144 -10.80 3.35 -0.58
C LEU A 144 -9.37 3.85 -0.43
N ASN A 145 -9.21 5.17 -0.39
CA ASN A 145 -7.93 5.85 -0.19
C ASN A 145 -7.79 6.48 1.20
N HIS A 146 -8.78 6.26 2.06
CA HIS A 146 -8.82 6.67 3.45
C HIS A 146 -9.20 5.44 4.28
N LEU A 147 -8.91 5.52 5.56
CA LEU A 147 -9.38 4.57 6.56
C LEU A 147 -10.40 5.29 7.43
N ASP A 148 -11.50 4.63 7.77
CA ASP A 148 -12.34 5.10 8.87
C ASP A 148 -11.52 5.01 10.16
N LEU A 149 -11.55 6.07 10.97
CA LEU A 149 -10.82 6.12 12.24
C LEU A 149 -11.55 5.34 13.33
N ARG A 150 -12.88 5.20 13.25
CA ARG A 150 -13.65 4.53 14.30
C ARG A 150 -13.21 3.05 14.51
N PRO A 151 -13.00 2.24 13.45
CA PRO A 151 -12.43 0.90 13.60
C PRO A 151 -10.99 0.88 14.14
N VAL A 152 -10.20 1.91 13.86
CA VAL A 152 -8.84 2.04 14.43
C VAL A 152 -8.92 2.30 15.91
N ASP A 153 -9.76 3.24 16.31
CA ASP A 153 -9.98 3.60 17.69
C ASP A 153 -10.44 2.39 18.50
N GLU A 154 -11.33 1.56 17.94
CA GLU A 154 -11.77 0.31 18.57
C GLU A 154 -10.62 -0.69 18.78
N VAL A 155 -9.76 -0.90 17.77
CA VAL A 155 -8.58 -1.79 17.88
C VAL A 155 -7.60 -1.27 18.94
N VAL A 156 -7.28 0.02 18.90
CA VAL A 156 -6.38 0.67 19.85
C VAL A 156 -6.96 0.61 21.25
N ALA A 157 -8.23 0.96 21.42
CA ALA A 157 -8.91 0.96 22.71
C ALA A 157 -8.99 -0.44 23.32
N ALA A 158 -9.37 -1.45 22.54
CA ALA A 158 -9.52 -2.82 23.02
C ALA A 158 -8.20 -3.40 23.55
N ARG A 159 -7.07 -3.07 22.89
CA ARG A 159 -5.76 -3.64 23.22
C ARG A 159 -4.95 -2.78 24.19
N LEU A 160 -4.99 -1.46 24.07
CA LEU A 160 -4.05 -0.57 24.77
C LEU A 160 -4.65 0.19 25.96
N ASN A 161 -5.97 0.29 26.09
CA ASN A 161 -6.58 1.11 27.17
C ASN A 161 -6.20 0.66 28.57
N HIS A 162 -5.98 -0.64 28.80
CA HIS A 162 -5.62 -1.14 30.12
C HIS A 162 -4.21 -0.69 30.54
N PHE A 163 -3.27 -0.57 29.60
CA PHE A 163 -1.94 0.01 29.87
C PHE A 163 -2.02 1.51 30.12
N VAL A 164 -2.83 2.23 29.32
CA VAL A 164 -3.01 3.68 29.49
C VAL A 164 -3.60 3.99 30.86
N LYS A 165 -4.64 3.25 31.27
CA LYS A 165 -5.23 3.39 32.62
C LYS A 165 -4.20 3.10 33.71
N ALA A 166 -3.49 1.97 33.61
CA ALA A 166 -2.45 1.62 34.58
C ALA A 166 -1.31 2.65 34.66
N TRP A 167 -1.03 3.38 33.58
CA TRP A 167 -0.05 4.46 33.58
C TRP A 167 -0.60 5.74 34.23
N LEU A 168 -1.82 6.15 33.88
CA LEU A 168 -2.49 7.31 34.47
C LEU A 168 -2.73 7.15 35.98
N ASP A 169 -3.14 5.94 36.41
CA ASP A 169 -3.36 5.63 37.82
C ASP A 169 -2.06 5.70 38.64
N LYS A 170 -0.91 5.36 38.03
CA LYS A 170 0.42 5.51 38.65
C LYS A 170 0.86 6.97 38.81
N GLU A 171 0.49 7.85 37.89
CA GLU A 171 0.79 9.29 38.02
C GLU A 171 -0.03 9.93 39.15
N SER A 172 -1.30 9.53 39.32
CA SER A 172 -2.15 10.02 40.42
C SER A 172 -1.70 9.57 41.81
N ASP A 173 -1.02 8.42 41.92
CA ASP A 173 -0.43 7.95 43.18
C ASP A 173 0.86 8.70 43.53
N GLN A 174 1.59 9.23 42.54
CA GLN A 174 2.82 10.00 42.76
C GLN A 174 2.58 11.46 43.17
N GLU A 175 1.43 12.06 42.85
CA GLU A 175 1.08 13.43 43.28
C GLU A 175 0.53 13.49 44.73
N ASN A 176 0.18 12.36 45.33
CA ASN A 176 -0.37 12.27 46.69
C ASN A 176 0.65 11.80 47.76
N THR A 177 1.94 11.78 47.44
CA THR A 177 3.03 11.44 48.38
C THR A 177 4.02 12.59 48.51
#